data_AF-A0A4Q8QRA5-F1
#
_entry.id   AF-A0A4Q8QRA5-F1
#
_cell.length_a   1.000
_cell.length_b   1.000
_cell.length_c   1.000
_cell.angle_alpha   90.00
_cell.angle_beta   90.00
_cell.angle_gamma   90.00
#
_symmetry.space_group_name_H-M   'P 1'
#
loop_
_entity.id
_entity.type
_entity.pdbx_description
1 polymer ?
#
loop_
_entity_poly.entity_id
_entity_poly.type
_entity_poly.pdbx_seq_one_letter_code
_entity_poly.pdbx_strand_id
1 'polypeptide(L)'
;ISADPKHLGAETGMIAILHTWGQTLTHHPHAHCLVPGGGIAPDGSWVHCRPGFFLPVRVLSRLYRRLFLERLQAAFDGTKLQFFGHLAHLVEPAAFARHLNALRKVEWVVYAKRPFGGPEQVLAYLGRYTHRVAIANSRLLTCDQGHVRFRWKDYRAGNKSKVMTLDTAEFLRRFLLHILPKGFRRIRHFGFLANACRAAKLARIRAALEAPLPPPPAEAVNYRERCAILLGHRLDLCPICGGRMVEIGPVPRAQTQRRAAPRCDTS
;
A
#
# COMPACT_ATOMS: atom_id res chain seq x y z
N ILE A 1 -3.03 5.29 -21.29
CA ILE A 1 -1.95 4.36 -21.73
C ILE A 1 -2.54 3.00 -22.11
N SER A 2 -3.17 2.23 -21.21
CA SER A 2 -3.70 0.90 -21.59
C SER A 2 -4.78 0.95 -22.68
N ALA A 3 -5.66 1.95 -22.64
CA ALA A 3 -6.71 2.14 -23.64
C ALA A 3 -6.20 2.55 -25.03
N ASP A 4 -4.92 2.91 -25.17
CA ASP A 4 -4.33 3.24 -26.47
C ASP A 4 -4.19 1.94 -27.30
N PRO A 5 -4.76 1.86 -28.52
CA PRO A 5 -4.64 0.70 -29.40
C PRO A 5 -3.19 0.33 -29.77
N LYS A 6 -2.26 1.31 -29.72
CA LYS A 6 -0.81 1.05 -29.89
C LYS A 6 -0.19 0.27 -28.73
N HIS A 7 -0.93 0.11 -27.63
CA HIS A 7 -0.50 -0.62 -26.44
C HIS A 7 -1.40 -1.84 -26.20
N LEU A 8 -2.38 -1.73 -25.30
CA LEU A 8 -3.32 -2.82 -25.00
C LEU A 8 -4.66 -2.63 -25.72
N GLY A 9 -5.07 -1.40 -26.04
CA GLY A 9 -6.38 -1.10 -26.63
C GLY A 9 -7.57 -1.38 -25.71
N ALA A 10 -7.34 -1.49 -24.39
CA ALA A 10 -8.36 -1.94 -23.45
C ALA A 10 -8.34 -1.19 -22.10
N GLU A 11 -9.50 -1.11 -21.45
CA GLU A 11 -9.62 -0.64 -20.09
C GLU A 11 -9.07 -1.70 -19.12
N THR A 12 -8.06 -1.34 -18.32
CA THR A 12 -7.53 -2.20 -17.27
C THR A 12 -7.99 -1.75 -15.88
N GLY A 13 -7.69 -2.56 -14.85
CA GLY A 13 -7.95 -2.26 -13.45
C GLY A 13 -6.65 -2.23 -12.65
N MET A 14 -6.64 -1.66 -11.45
CA MET A 14 -5.44 -1.70 -10.60
C MET A 14 -5.80 -1.66 -9.12
N ILE A 15 -5.06 -2.43 -8.31
CA ILE A 15 -5.02 -2.28 -6.85
C ILE A 15 -3.71 -1.59 -6.51
N ALA A 16 -3.78 -0.37 -5.95
CA ALA A 16 -2.62 0.37 -5.49
C ALA A 16 -2.54 0.38 -3.97
N ILE A 17 -1.34 0.16 -3.44
CA ILE A 17 -1.05 0.10 -2.01
C ILE A 17 0.07 1.11 -1.72
N LEU A 18 -0.21 2.11 -0.90
CA LEU A 18 0.80 3.06 -0.44
C LEU A 18 1.65 2.44 0.67
N HIS A 19 2.96 2.43 0.46
CA HIS A 19 3.99 2.15 1.47
C HIS A 19 4.81 3.42 1.68
N THR A 20 5.22 3.70 2.92
CA THR A 20 5.94 4.94 3.28
C THR A 20 7.32 4.68 3.89
N TRP A 21 7.80 3.44 3.87
CA TRP A 21 8.99 3.00 4.57
C TRP A 21 9.92 2.17 3.70
N GLY A 22 11.23 2.29 3.97
CA GLY A 22 12.23 1.31 3.57
C GLY A 22 12.41 0.22 4.62
N GLN A 23 13.30 -0.75 4.36
CA GLN A 23 13.62 -1.76 5.37
C GLN A 23 14.21 -1.15 6.66
N THR A 24 14.85 0.01 6.58
CA THR A 24 15.47 0.72 7.70
C THR A 24 14.53 1.70 8.41
N LEU A 25 13.23 1.65 8.08
CA LEU A 25 12.18 2.53 8.62
C LEU A 25 12.42 4.03 8.32
N THR A 26 13.19 4.31 7.28
CA THR A 26 13.36 5.67 6.76
C THR A 26 12.18 6.02 5.85
N HIS A 27 11.88 7.32 5.76
CA HIS A 27 10.80 7.82 4.93
C HIS A 27 11.06 7.50 3.45
N HIS A 28 10.24 6.63 2.88
CA HIS A 28 10.38 6.14 1.51
C HIS A 28 9.01 5.89 0.88
N PRO A 29 8.25 6.95 0.54
CA PRO A 29 6.93 6.81 -0.06
C PRO A 29 7.00 6.20 -1.46
N HIS A 30 6.30 5.08 -1.64
CA HIS A 30 6.14 4.41 -2.92
C HIS A 30 4.80 3.67 -2.98
N ALA A 31 4.29 3.43 -4.20
CA ALA A 31 3.06 2.69 -4.41
C ALA A 31 3.36 1.35 -5.07
N HIS A 32 2.85 0.28 -4.47
CA HIS A 32 2.79 -1.03 -5.12
C HIS A 32 1.48 -1.15 -5.87
N CYS A 33 1.57 -1.41 -7.17
CA CYS A 33 0.42 -1.51 -8.05
C CYS A 33 0.32 -2.92 -8.61
N LEU A 34 -0.74 -3.64 -8.22
CA LEU A 34 -1.12 -4.89 -8.86
C LEU A 34 -2.04 -4.58 -10.02
N VAL A 35 -1.62 -4.94 -11.23
CA VAL A 35 -2.36 -4.67 -12.47
C VAL A 35 -2.63 -6.01 -13.17
N PRO A 36 -3.88 -6.30 -13.59
CA PRO A 36 -4.21 -7.49 -14.37
C PRO A 36 -3.47 -7.52 -15.70
N GLY A 37 -3.09 -8.72 -16.15
CA GLY A 37 -2.43 -8.96 -17.42
C GLY A 37 -3.37 -8.86 -18.63
N GLY A 38 -4.27 -7.87 -18.64
CA GLY A 38 -5.27 -7.67 -19.68
C GLY A 38 -6.29 -6.59 -19.34
N GLY A 39 -7.30 -6.46 -20.19
CA GLY A 39 -8.34 -5.46 -20.06
C GLY A 39 -9.59 -5.76 -20.88
N ILE A 40 -10.62 -4.95 -20.67
CA ILE A 40 -11.89 -5.01 -21.43
C ILE A 40 -11.78 -4.05 -22.63
N ALA A 41 -11.93 -4.57 -23.84
CA ALA A 41 -12.01 -3.75 -25.06
C ALA A 41 -13.35 -3.01 -25.15
N PRO A 42 -13.48 -1.99 -26.02
CA PRO A 42 -14.74 -1.25 -26.18
C PRO A 42 -15.95 -2.12 -26.54
N ASP A 43 -15.73 -3.21 -27.28
CA ASP A 43 -16.75 -4.20 -27.65
C ASP A 43 -17.13 -5.16 -26.49
N GLY A 44 -16.46 -5.06 -25.34
CA GLY A 44 -16.70 -5.89 -24.16
C GLY A 44 -15.91 -7.18 -24.12
N SER A 45 -15.11 -7.50 -25.16
CA SER A 45 -14.23 -8.65 -25.17
C SER A 45 -13.03 -8.48 -24.23
N TRP A 46 -12.44 -9.59 -23.81
CA TRP A 46 -11.21 -9.56 -23.01
C TRP A 46 -9.97 -9.57 -23.91
N VAL A 47 -9.06 -8.63 -23.67
CA VAL A 47 -7.77 -8.54 -24.37
C VAL A 47 -6.65 -8.90 -23.40
N HIS A 48 -5.93 -9.98 -23.69
CA HIS A 48 -4.73 -10.37 -22.93
C HIS A 48 -3.54 -9.46 -23.25
N CYS A 49 -2.71 -9.18 -22.25
CA CYS A 49 -1.44 -8.51 -22.48
C CYS A 49 -0.48 -9.39 -23.27
N ARG A 50 0.38 -8.77 -24.10
CA ARG A 50 1.41 -9.49 -24.84
C ARG A 50 2.50 -10.02 -23.90
N PRO A 51 3.11 -11.18 -24.18
CA PRO A 51 4.26 -11.67 -23.44
C PRO A 51 5.38 -10.60 -23.41
N GLY A 52 5.90 -10.31 -22.21
CA GLY A 52 6.99 -9.36 -22.02
C GLY A 52 6.63 -7.88 -22.12
N PHE A 53 5.39 -7.52 -22.48
CA PHE A 53 5.00 -6.13 -22.66
C PHE A 53 3.55 -5.87 -22.24
N PHE A 54 3.38 -5.32 -21.04
CA PHE A 54 2.08 -4.83 -20.58
C PHE A 54 1.90 -3.33 -20.86
N LEU A 55 2.81 -2.48 -20.36
CA LEU A 55 2.82 -1.04 -20.60
C LEU A 55 4.26 -0.54 -20.73
N PRO A 56 4.54 0.46 -21.59
CA PRO A 56 5.87 1.05 -21.71
C PRO A 56 6.25 1.81 -20.43
N VAL A 57 7.12 1.21 -19.60
CA VAL A 57 7.51 1.74 -18.28
C VAL A 57 8.12 3.14 -18.37
N ARG A 58 8.88 3.44 -19.43
CA ARG A 58 9.46 4.78 -19.64
C ARG A 58 8.40 5.86 -19.85
N VAL A 59 7.34 5.54 -20.60
CA VAL A 59 6.20 6.45 -20.80
C VAL A 59 5.45 6.63 -19.49
N LEU A 60 5.20 5.54 -18.76
CA LEU A 60 4.53 5.58 -17.47
C LEU A 60 5.31 6.41 -16.43
N SER A 61 6.64 6.23 -16.34
CA SER A 61 7.54 7.04 -15.52
C SER A 61 7.44 8.52 -15.81
N ARG A 62 7.52 8.91 -17.09
CA ARG A 62 7.46 10.32 -17.50
C ARG A 62 6.08 10.94 -17.26
N LEU A 63 5.01 10.20 -17.56
CA LEU A 63 3.65 10.64 -17.30
C LEU A 63 3.40 10.80 -15.79
N TYR A 64 3.84 9.84 -14.98
CA TYR A 64 3.73 9.90 -13.53
C TYR A 64 4.49 11.11 -12.97
N ARG A 65 5.74 11.32 -13.39
CA ARG A 65 6.54 12.52 -13.04
C ARG A 65 5.77 13.79 -13.35
N ARG A 66 5.26 13.94 -14.58
CA ARG A 66 4.50 15.12 -14.99
C ARG A 66 3.27 15.34 -14.10
N LEU A 67 2.39 14.35 -14.02
CA LEU A 67 1.13 14.44 -13.26
C LEU A 67 1.35 14.68 -11.77
N PHE A 68 2.40 14.08 -11.19
CA PHE A 68 2.74 14.28 -9.80
C PHE A 68 3.18 15.73 -9.55
N LEU A 69 4.11 16.24 -10.38
CA LEU A 69 4.62 17.60 -10.23
C LEU A 69 3.56 18.68 -10.52
N GLU A 70 2.66 18.44 -11.48
CA GLU A 70 1.49 19.31 -11.73
C GLU A 70 0.57 19.37 -10.51
N ARG A 71 0.26 18.22 -9.90
CA ARG A 71 -0.57 18.18 -8.68
C ARG A 71 0.13 18.78 -7.47
N LEU A 72 1.44 18.62 -7.37
CA LEU A 72 2.25 19.21 -6.31
C LEU A 72 2.27 20.75 -6.44
N GLN A 73 2.40 21.27 -7.67
CA GLN A 73 2.25 22.70 -7.96
C GLN A 73 0.85 23.21 -7.60
N ALA A 74 -0.21 22.54 -8.05
CA ALA A 74 -1.57 22.96 -7.73
C ALA A 74 -1.87 22.91 -6.21
N ALA A 75 -1.22 22.00 -5.47
CA ALA A 75 -1.33 21.95 -4.01
C ALA A 75 -0.60 23.12 -3.34
N PHE A 76 0.55 23.56 -3.89
CA PHE A 76 1.26 24.75 -3.44
C PHE A 76 0.43 26.01 -3.69
N ASP A 77 -0.04 26.20 -4.93
CA ASP A 77 -0.83 27.38 -5.33
C ASP A 77 -2.14 27.49 -4.55
N GLY A 78 -2.75 26.34 -4.22
CA GLY A 78 -3.95 26.27 -3.39
C GLY A 78 -3.69 26.27 -1.88
N THR A 79 -2.48 26.63 -1.43
CA THR A 79 -2.07 26.70 0.00
C THR A 79 -2.38 25.44 0.81
N LYS A 80 -2.27 24.26 0.19
CA LYS A 80 -2.51 22.95 0.81
C LYS A 80 -1.24 22.32 1.38
N LEU A 81 -0.08 22.91 1.10
CA LEU A 81 1.22 22.44 1.56
C LEU A 81 1.68 23.25 2.76
N GLN A 82 2.35 22.58 3.68
CA GLN A 82 3.06 23.20 4.79
C GLN A 82 4.50 22.73 4.74
N PHE A 83 5.42 23.62 5.09
CA PHE A 83 6.86 23.37 5.02
C PHE A 83 7.49 23.64 6.39
N PHE A 84 8.38 22.75 6.81
CA PHE A 84 9.00 22.78 8.15
C PHE A 84 10.49 22.46 8.07
N GLY A 85 11.22 22.80 9.13
CA GLY A 85 12.65 22.54 9.26
C GLY A 85 13.45 22.99 8.05
N HIS A 86 14.27 22.09 7.49
CA HIS A 86 15.11 22.36 6.33
C HIS A 86 14.31 22.68 5.05
N LEU A 87 13.02 22.34 4.98
CA LEU A 87 12.15 22.63 3.84
C LEU A 87 11.40 23.96 3.98
N ALA A 88 11.47 24.66 5.13
CA ALA A 88 10.68 25.87 5.39
C ALA A 88 10.80 26.93 4.28
N HIS A 89 11.99 27.08 3.70
CA HIS A 89 12.27 28.00 2.58
C HIS A 89 11.45 27.71 1.30
N LEU A 90 10.87 26.52 1.16
CA LEU A 90 10.01 26.17 0.03
C LEU A 90 8.63 26.80 0.08
N VAL A 91 8.29 27.53 1.16
CA VAL A 91 7.10 28.40 1.17
C VAL A 91 7.20 29.52 0.13
N GLU A 92 8.43 29.93 -0.22
CA GLU A 92 8.67 30.99 -1.20
C GLU A 92 8.44 30.48 -2.64
N PRO A 93 7.57 31.11 -3.44
CA PRO A 93 7.22 30.64 -4.78
C PRO A 93 8.43 30.40 -5.69
N ALA A 94 9.42 31.30 -5.65
CA ALA A 94 10.63 31.16 -6.46
C ALA A 94 11.49 29.96 -6.02
N ALA A 95 11.59 29.70 -4.71
CA ALA A 95 12.32 28.55 -4.18
C ALA A 95 11.61 27.24 -4.54
N PHE A 96 10.29 27.20 -4.40
CA PHE A 96 9.48 26.06 -4.78
C PHE A 96 9.56 25.74 -6.28
N ALA A 97 9.47 26.76 -7.14
CA ALA A 97 9.61 26.61 -8.58
C ALA A 97 10.98 26.04 -8.98
N ARG A 98 12.07 26.54 -8.36
CA ARG A 98 13.42 25.98 -8.54
C ARG A 98 13.50 24.52 -8.11
N HIS A 99 12.90 24.18 -6.96
CA HIS A 99 12.84 22.82 -6.45
C HIS A 99 12.12 21.87 -7.44
N LEU A 100 10.94 22.25 -7.93
CA LEU A 100 10.22 21.44 -8.93
C LEU A 100 10.99 21.33 -10.25
N ASN A 101 11.67 22.39 -10.69
CA ASN A 101 12.50 22.36 -11.89
C ASN A 101 13.65 21.34 -11.80
N ALA A 102 14.27 21.20 -10.63
CA ALA A 102 15.25 20.15 -10.40
C ALA A 102 14.61 18.75 -10.52
N LEU A 103 13.43 18.54 -9.91
CA LEU A 103 12.72 17.25 -9.96
C LEU A 103 12.25 16.85 -11.36
N ARG A 104 11.99 17.82 -12.26
CA ARG A 104 11.66 17.57 -13.67
C ARG A 104 12.81 16.94 -14.45
N LYS A 105 14.07 17.22 -14.05
CA LYS A 105 15.28 16.74 -14.72
C LYS A 105 15.74 15.36 -14.23
N VAL A 106 15.29 14.94 -13.05
CA VAL A 106 15.59 13.61 -12.50
C VAL A 106 14.77 12.56 -13.25
N GLU A 107 15.37 11.41 -13.54
CA GLU A 107 14.64 10.25 -14.05
C GLU A 107 13.88 9.54 -12.94
N TRP A 108 12.56 9.38 -13.13
CA TRP A 108 11.69 8.75 -12.15
C TRP A 108 11.54 7.27 -12.46
N VAL A 109 11.67 6.44 -11.44
CA VAL A 109 11.66 4.98 -11.59
C VAL A 109 10.24 4.45 -11.43
N VAL A 110 9.72 3.85 -12.50
CA VAL A 110 8.58 2.93 -12.44
C VAL A 110 9.09 1.57 -12.86
N TYR A 111 8.98 0.62 -11.94
CA TYR A 111 9.38 -0.76 -12.17
C TYR A 111 8.14 -1.63 -12.42
N ALA A 112 8.10 -2.31 -13.57
CA ALA A 112 7.10 -3.30 -13.88
C ALA A 112 7.75 -4.69 -13.90
N LYS A 113 7.14 -5.64 -13.17
CA LYS A 113 7.54 -7.04 -13.17
C LYS A 113 6.55 -7.84 -14.01
N ARG A 114 7.00 -8.98 -14.54
CA ARG A 114 6.14 -9.99 -15.18
C ARG A 114 4.98 -10.39 -14.24
N PRO A 115 3.85 -10.85 -14.81
CA PRO A 115 2.72 -11.37 -14.04
C PRO A 115 3.16 -12.43 -13.02
N PHE A 116 2.38 -12.53 -11.95
CA PHE A 116 2.54 -13.61 -10.98
C PHE A 116 2.25 -14.97 -11.62
N GLY A 117 2.85 -16.03 -11.07
CA GLY A 117 2.70 -17.39 -11.58
C GLY A 117 1.33 -18.04 -11.34
N GLY A 118 0.36 -17.30 -10.79
CA GLY A 118 -0.95 -17.83 -10.44
C GLY A 118 -1.65 -17.07 -9.31
N PRO A 119 -2.91 -17.44 -9.00
CA PRO A 119 -3.70 -16.83 -7.92
C PRO A 119 -3.03 -16.93 -6.54
N GLU A 120 -2.37 -18.04 -6.23
CA GLU A 120 -1.72 -18.29 -4.94
C GLU A 120 -0.58 -17.30 -4.72
N GLN A 121 0.22 -17.01 -5.75
CA GLN A 121 1.32 -16.04 -5.66
C GLN A 121 0.78 -14.60 -5.57
N VAL A 122 -0.36 -14.31 -6.20
CA VAL A 122 -1.06 -13.03 -6.03
C VAL A 122 -1.55 -12.86 -4.60
N LEU A 123 -2.16 -13.89 -4.00
CA LEU A 123 -2.60 -13.87 -2.60
C LEU A 123 -1.41 -13.73 -1.63
N ALA A 124 -0.35 -14.50 -1.83
CA ALA A 124 0.88 -14.39 -1.03
C ALA A 124 1.58 -13.04 -1.20
N TYR A 125 1.47 -12.41 -2.38
CA TYR A 125 1.88 -11.03 -2.57
C TYR A 125 0.98 -10.11 -1.74
N LEU A 126 -0.32 -10.05 -2.01
CA LEU A 126 -1.25 -9.16 -1.31
C LEU A 126 -1.12 -9.27 0.21
N GLY A 127 -1.12 -10.48 0.78
CA GLY A 127 -0.96 -10.68 2.22
C GLY A 127 0.29 -10.02 2.83
N ARG A 128 1.41 -9.97 2.09
CA ARG A 128 2.63 -9.30 2.55
C ARG A 128 2.54 -7.78 2.50
N TYR A 129 1.80 -7.20 1.55
CA TYR A 129 1.77 -5.76 1.31
C TYR A 129 0.53 -5.06 1.88
N THR A 130 -0.58 -5.78 2.11
CA THR A 130 -1.86 -5.21 2.58
C THR A 130 -2.01 -5.19 4.10
N HIS A 131 -1.31 -6.06 4.84
CA HIS A 131 -1.47 -6.19 6.30
C HIS A 131 -0.24 -5.77 7.10
N ARG A 132 0.96 -5.89 6.52
CA ARG A 132 2.18 -5.51 7.23
C ARG A 132 2.28 -3.99 7.40
N VAL A 133 2.73 -3.58 8.56
CA VAL A 133 3.15 -2.20 8.88
C VAL A 133 4.65 -2.05 8.54
N ALA A 134 5.27 -0.97 9.01
CA ALA A 134 6.64 -0.60 8.67
C ALA A 134 7.68 -1.71 8.89
N ILE A 135 7.47 -2.58 9.88
CA ILE A 135 8.34 -3.72 10.18
C ILE A 135 7.51 -4.98 10.45
N ALA A 136 8.07 -6.14 10.09
CA ALA A 136 7.49 -7.43 10.43
C ALA A 136 8.07 -7.92 11.75
N ASN A 137 7.26 -8.56 12.60
CA ASN A 137 7.70 -9.06 13.92
C ASN A 137 8.94 -9.97 13.81
N SER A 138 9.01 -10.82 12.79
CA SER A 138 10.16 -11.71 12.56
C SER A 138 11.48 -11.00 12.23
N ARG A 139 11.45 -9.68 12.02
CA ARG A 139 12.66 -8.86 11.84
C ARG A 139 13.15 -8.27 13.16
N LEU A 140 12.30 -8.15 14.17
CA LEU A 140 12.69 -7.70 15.51
C LEU A 140 13.47 -8.82 16.19
N LEU A 141 14.66 -8.49 16.70
CA LEU A 141 15.55 -9.46 17.33
C LEU A 141 15.52 -9.29 18.85
N THR A 142 15.86 -8.09 19.32
CA THR A 142 15.81 -7.76 20.76
C THR A 142 15.35 -6.33 20.97
N CYS A 143 14.82 -6.07 22.17
CA CYS A 143 14.45 -4.77 22.68
C CYS A 143 14.86 -4.73 24.15
N ASP A 144 16.10 -4.33 24.40
CA ASP A 144 16.74 -4.38 25.72
C ASP A 144 17.66 -3.16 25.89
N GLN A 145 17.95 -2.79 27.15
CA GLN A 145 18.93 -1.75 27.48
C GLN A 145 18.74 -0.42 26.70
N GLY A 146 17.49 -0.02 26.45
CA GLY A 146 17.17 1.21 25.71
C GLY A 146 17.36 1.13 24.19
N HIS A 147 17.69 -0.03 23.64
CA HIS A 147 17.95 -0.23 22.21
C HIS A 147 16.99 -1.23 21.57
N VAL A 148 16.73 -1.04 20.28
CA VAL A 148 15.98 -1.98 19.44
C VAL A 148 16.90 -2.51 18.36
N ARG A 149 17.03 -3.84 18.29
CA ARG A 149 17.80 -4.54 17.26
C ARG A 149 16.88 -5.23 16.27
N PHE A 150 17.10 -4.99 14.98
CA PHE A 150 16.31 -5.61 13.92
C PHE A 150 17.10 -5.92 12.65
N ARG A 151 16.69 -6.96 11.94
CA ARG A 151 17.31 -7.44 10.70
C ARG A 151 16.87 -6.61 9.51
N TRP A 152 17.78 -6.22 8.62
CA TRP A 152 17.50 -5.57 7.34
C TRP A 152 18.39 -6.14 6.22
N LYS A 153 18.02 -5.92 4.96
CA LYS A 153 18.79 -6.32 3.79
C LYS A 153 19.51 -5.11 3.21
N ASP A 154 20.81 -5.25 3.07
CA ASP A 154 21.64 -4.26 2.39
C ASP A 154 21.65 -4.54 0.88
N TYR A 155 20.78 -3.82 0.17
CA TYR A 155 20.66 -3.92 -1.28
C TYR A 155 21.93 -3.49 -2.02
N ARG A 156 22.73 -2.59 -1.43
CA ARG A 156 24.02 -2.15 -2.02
C ARG A 156 25.10 -3.19 -1.83
N ALA A 157 25.01 -3.99 -0.77
CA ALA A 157 25.91 -5.12 -0.49
C ALA A 157 25.32 -6.48 -0.94
N GLY A 158 24.66 -6.54 -2.09
CA GLY A 158 24.20 -7.80 -2.68
C GLY A 158 23.07 -8.50 -1.90
N ASN A 159 22.17 -7.74 -1.29
CA ASN A 159 21.04 -8.24 -0.47
C ASN A 159 21.45 -8.98 0.81
N LYS A 160 22.68 -8.79 1.29
CA LYS A 160 23.14 -9.39 2.55
C LYS A 160 22.26 -8.97 3.71
N SER A 161 21.91 -9.93 4.55
CA SER A 161 21.17 -9.71 5.78
C SER A 161 22.10 -9.14 6.84
N LYS A 162 21.78 -7.96 7.39
CA LYS A 162 22.51 -7.26 8.45
C LYS A 162 21.60 -6.94 9.62
N VAL A 163 22.18 -6.62 10.77
CA VAL A 163 21.47 -6.14 11.96
C VAL A 163 21.65 -4.63 12.06
N MET A 164 20.58 -3.93 12.41
CA MET A 164 20.58 -2.52 12.77
C MET A 164 20.22 -2.39 14.24
N THR A 165 20.95 -1.55 14.95
CA THR A 165 20.67 -1.17 16.34
C THR A 165 20.30 0.32 16.33
N LEU A 166 19.18 0.68 16.96
CA LEU A 166 18.78 2.07 17.17
C LEU A 166 18.43 2.26 18.65
N ASP A 167 18.60 3.49 19.15
CA ASP A 167 17.93 3.90 20.38
C ASP A 167 16.42 3.72 20.24
N THR A 168 15.76 3.38 21.35
CA THR A 168 14.31 3.15 21.38
C THR A 168 13.54 4.36 20.87
N ALA A 169 13.96 5.58 21.25
CA ALA A 169 13.32 6.82 20.80
C ALA A 169 13.44 7.02 19.28
N GLU A 170 14.60 6.74 18.69
CA GLU A 170 14.82 6.85 17.25
C GLU A 170 14.05 5.77 16.47
N PHE A 171 13.98 4.54 17.00
CA PHE A 171 13.14 3.50 16.45
C PHE A 171 11.67 3.91 16.43
N LEU A 172 11.15 4.44 17.55
CA LEU A 172 9.79 4.94 17.67
C LEU A 172 9.54 6.10 16.70
N ARG A 173 10.42 7.11 16.64
CA ARG A 173 10.32 8.22 15.70
C ARG A 173 10.17 7.71 14.27
N ARG A 174 11.07 6.82 13.82
CA ARG A 174 11.01 6.21 12.49
C ARG A 174 9.74 5.42 12.26
N PHE A 175 9.32 4.60 13.21
CA PHE A 175 8.11 3.80 13.09
C PHE A 175 6.85 4.67 12.96
N LEU A 176 6.74 5.73 13.78
CA LEU A 176 5.58 6.62 13.83
C LEU A 176 5.41 7.44 12.54
N LEU A 177 6.48 7.73 11.80
CA LEU A 177 6.40 8.37 10.46
C LEU A 177 5.55 7.59 9.45
N HIS A 178 5.28 6.31 9.72
CA HIS A 178 4.57 5.42 8.82
C HIS A 178 3.11 5.20 9.21
N ILE A 179 2.66 5.79 10.32
CA ILE A 179 1.26 5.80 10.72
C ILE A 179 0.53 6.79 9.82
N LEU A 180 -0.39 6.26 9.01
CA LEU A 180 -1.19 7.09 8.11
C LEU A 180 -2.27 7.84 8.89
N PRO A 181 -2.62 9.08 8.47
CA PRO A 181 -3.70 9.84 9.10
C PRO A 181 -5.01 9.05 9.16
N LYS A 182 -5.81 9.32 10.19
CA LYS A 182 -7.14 8.71 10.34
C LYS A 182 -7.97 8.96 9.08
N GLY A 183 -8.59 7.90 8.55
CA GLY A 183 -9.40 7.94 7.34
C GLY A 183 -8.61 7.87 6.04
N PHE A 184 -7.27 7.93 6.07
CA PHE A 184 -6.47 7.80 4.87
C PHE A 184 -6.59 6.38 4.29
N ARG A 185 -7.09 6.28 3.05
CA ARG A 185 -7.21 5.01 2.34
C ARG A 185 -5.85 4.57 1.78
N ARG A 186 -5.17 3.68 2.51
CA ARG A 186 -3.90 3.05 2.12
C ARG A 186 -4.01 2.23 0.84
N ILE A 187 -5.10 1.49 0.69
CA ILE A 187 -5.37 0.62 -0.47
C ILE A 187 -6.47 1.25 -1.30
N ARG A 188 -6.23 1.40 -2.60
CA ARG A 188 -7.18 1.99 -3.55
C ARG A 188 -7.36 1.07 -4.75
N HIS A 189 -8.55 1.08 -5.30
CA HIS A 189 -8.92 0.29 -6.47
C HIS A 189 -9.32 1.22 -7.62
N PHE A 190 -8.83 0.94 -8.82
CA PHE A 190 -8.97 1.77 -10.01
C PHE A 190 -9.44 0.97 -11.22
N GLY A 191 -9.94 1.68 -12.24
CA GLY A 191 -10.45 1.10 -13.48
C GLY A 191 -11.58 0.13 -13.21
N PHE A 192 -11.57 -1.03 -13.86
CA PHE A 192 -12.61 -2.04 -13.64
C PHE A 192 -12.62 -2.67 -12.23
N LEU A 193 -11.59 -2.44 -11.42
CA LEU A 193 -11.55 -2.88 -10.02
C LEU A 193 -12.14 -1.84 -9.06
N ALA A 194 -12.49 -0.64 -9.53
CA ALA A 194 -13.04 0.41 -8.70
C ALA A 194 -14.38 -0.03 -8.06
N ASN A 195 -14.57 0.29 -6.78
CA ASN A 195 -15.72 -0.21 -6.00
C ASN A 195 -17.09 0.09 -6.62
N ALA A 196 -17.24 1.24 -7.29
CA ALA A 196 -18.50 1.64 -7.89
C ALA A 196 -18.96 0.74 -9.06
N CYS A 197 -18.02 0.10 -9.77
CA CYS A 197 -18.32 -0.66 -10.97
C CYS A 197 -17.79 -2.10 -10.95
N ARG A 198 -16.99 -2.48 -9.94
CA ARG A 198 -16.28 -3.76 -9.89
C ARG A 198 -17.20 -4.96 -10.02
N ALA A 199 -18.38 -4.95 -9.41
CA ALA A 199 -19.28 -6.10 -9.41
C ALA A 199 -19.74 -6.42 -10.85
N ALA A 200 -20.30 -5.41 -11.53
CA ALA A 200 -20.75 -5.53 -12.91
C ALA A 200 -19.60 -5.84 -13.88
N LYS A 201 -18.46 -5.15 -13.77
CA LYS A 201 -17.33 -5.36 -14.67
C LYS A 201 -16.65 -6.71 -14.46
N LEU A 202 -16.52 -7.20 -13.22
CA LEU A 202 -15.97 -8.54 -12.96
C LEU A 202 -16.90 -9.65 -13.46
N ALA A 203 -18.23 -9.49 -13.38
CA ALA A 203 -19.16 -10.44 -13.96
C ALA A 203 -18.97 -10.54 -15.49
N ARG A 204 -18.86 -9.40 -16.18
CA ARG A 204 -18.57 -9.34 -17.61
C ARG A 204 -17.22 -9.97 -17.97
N ILE A 205 -16.17 -9.67 -17.21
CA ILE A 205 -14.84 -10.25 -17.43
C ILE A 205 -14.89 -11.77 -17.27
N ARG A 206 -15.58 -12.28 -16.25
CA ARG A 206 -15.72 -13.73 -16.05
C ARG A 206 -16.44 -14.40 -17.22
N ALA A 207 -17.53 -13.80 -17.71
CA ALA A 207 -18.24 -14.29 -18.88
C ALA A 207 -17.32 -14.29 -20.12
N ALA A 208 -16.60 -13.20 -20.38
CA ALA A 208 -15.67 -13.08 -21.51
C ALA A 208 -14.45 -14.03 -21.43
N LEU A 209 -14.08 -14.45 -20.22
CA LEU A 209 -13.00 -15.42 -19.98
C LEU A 209 -13.50 -16.87 -19.88
N GLU A 210 -14.81 -17.10 -20.03
CA GLU A 210 -15.45 -18.40 -19.77
C GLU A 210 -15.07 -18.97 -18.39
N ALA A 211 -14.85 -18.07 -17.42
CA ALA A 211 -14.42 -18.45 -16.09
C ALA A 211 -15.56 -19.10 -15.32
N PRO A 212 -15.29 -20.12 -14.49
CA PRO A 212 -16.31 -20.73 -13.66
C PRO A 212 -16.96 -19.69 -12.75
N LEU A 213 -18.26 -19.85 -12.52
CA LEU A 213 -18.98 -19.02 -11.57
C LEU A 213 -18.31 -19.12 -10.19
N PRO A 214 -18.19 -18.00 -9.45
CA PRO A 214 -17.66 -18.07 -8.10
C PRO A 214 -18.54 -19.02 -7.27
N PRO A 215 -17.94 -19.81 -6.37
CA PRO A 215 -18.73 -20.57 -5.41
C PRO A 215 -19.61 -19.60 -4.62
N PRO A 216 -20.79 -20.06 -4.15
CA PRO A 216 -21.63 -19.26 -3.28
C PRO A 216 -20.81 -18.78 -2.08
N PRO A 217 -21.11 -17.59 -1.53
CA PRO A 217 -20.43 -17.10 -0.33
C PRO A 217 -20.52 -18.18 0.75
N ALA A 218 -19.38 -18.56 1.33
CA ALA A 218 -19.39 -19.43 2.49
C ALA A 218 -20.24 -18.76 3.58
N GLU A 219 -21.01 -19.57 4.33
CA GLU A 219 -21.77 -19.07 5.48
C GLU A 219 -20.85 -18.26 6.40
N ALA A 220 -21.39 -17.18 6.95
CA ALA A 220 -20.64 -16.31 7.83
C ALA A 220 -20.31 -17.05 9.13
N VAL A 221 -19.17 -17.75 9.14
CA VAL A 221 -18.60 -18.36 10.35
C VAL A 221 -18.48 -17.27 11.41
N ASN A 222 -19.01 -17.54 12.61
CA ASN A 222 -18.96 -16.61 13.73
C ASN A 222 -17.49 -16.21 13.99
N TYR A 223 -17.23 -14.95 14.34
CA TYR A 223 -15.86 -14.48 14.60
C TYR A 223 -15.14 -15.36 15.65
N ARG A 224 -15.86 -15.92 16.62
CA ARG A 224 -15.30 -16.81 17.65
C ARG A 224 -14.75 -18.10 17.06
N GLU A 225 -15.51 -18.75 16.18
CA GLU A 225 -15.09 -19.96 15.46
C GLU A 225 -13.93 -19.66 14.53
N ARG A 226 -13.98 -18.54 13.81
CA ARG A 226 -12.88 -18.10 12.95
C ARG A 226 -11.60 -17.88 13.74
N CYS A 227 -11.67 -17.24 14.92
CA CYS A 227 -10.53 -17.07 15.80
C CYS A 227 -10.03 -18.41 16.36
N ALA A 228 -10.92 -19.35 16.68
CA ALA A 228 -10.53 -20.68 17.13
C ALA A 228 -9.71 -21.43 16.07
N ILE A 229 -10.16 -21.39 14.81
CA ILE A 229 -9.43 -21.99 13.67
C ILE A 229 -8.07 -21.32 13.47
N LEU A 230 -8.01 -19.99 13.51
CA LEU A 230 -6.79 -19.23 13.20
C LEU A 230 -5.74 -19.26 14.32
N LEU A 231 -6.18 -19.21 15.57
CA LEU A 231 -5.31 -19.10 16.74
C LEU A 231 -5.07 -20.45 17.44
N GLY A 232 -5.78 -21.50 17.03
CA GLY A 232 -5.74 -22.82 17.65
C GLY A 232 -6.41 -22.89 19.03
N HIS A 233 -7.08 -21.84 19.49
CA HIS A 233 -7.77 -21.81 20.78
C HIS A 233 -9.02 -20.92 20.75
N ARG A 234 -10.01 -21.28 21.57
CA ARG A 234 -11.30 -20.58 21.64
C ARG A 234 -11.21 -19.33 22.50
N LEU A 235 -11.67 -18.19 21.96
CA LEU A 235 -11.74 -16.91 22.68
C LEU A 235 -12.80 -16.87 23.79
N ASP A 236 -13.75 -17.80 23.80
CA ASP A 236 -14.74 -17.94 24.86
C ASP A 236 -14.29 -18.87 26.00
N LEU A 237 -13.05 -19.37 25.97
CA LEU A 237 -12.48 -20.18 27.04
C LEU A 237 -11.31 -19.46 27.69
N CYS A 238 -11.24 -19.53 29.02
CA CYS A 238 -10.10 -19.02 29.77
C CYS A 238 -8.85 -19.85 29.46
N PRO A 239 -7.73 -19.24 29.04
CA PRO A 239 -6.50 -19.98 28.73
C PRO A 239 -5.82 -20.60 29.96
N ILE A 240 -6.25 -20.23 31.18
CA ILE A 240 -5.69 -20.73 32.44
C ILE A 240 -6.50 -21.91 32.98
N CYS A 241 -7.83 -21.76 33.08
CA CYS A 241 -8.68 -22.76 33.74
C CYS A 241 -9.64 -23.49 32.79
N GLY A 242 -9.72 -23.11 31.51
CA GLY A 242 -10.65 -23.69 30.53
C GLY A 242 -12.13 -23.31 30.73
N GLY A 243 -12.46 -22.56 31.78
CA GLY A 243 -13.83 -22.09 32.04
C GLY A 243 -14.34 -21.13 30.97
N ARG A 244 -15.66 -21.09 30.77
CA ARG A 244 -16.28 -20.22 29.76
C ARG A 244 -16.24 -18.76 30.20
N MET A 245 -15.63 -17.89 29.39
CA MET A 245 -15.59 -16.46 29.63
C MET A 245 -16.95 -15.83 29.35
N VAL A 246 -17.43 -15.01 30.29
CA VAL A 246 -18.68 -14.25 30.17
C VAL A 246 -18.39 -12.79 29.79
N GLU A 247 -19.23 -12.22 28.95
CA GLU A 247 -19.13 -10.81 28.59
C GLU A 247 -19.66 -9.95 29.75
N ILE A 248 -18.77 -9.20 30.39
CA ILE A 248 -19.10 -8.32 31.52
C ILE A 248 -19.58 -6.92 31.10
N GLY A 249 -19.48 -6.62 29.79
CA GLY A 249 -19.89 -5.35 29.21
C GLY A 249 -18.81 -4.71 28.33
N PRO A 250 -19.17 -3.67 27.58
CA PRO A 250 -18.24 -2.96 26.71
C PRO A 250 -17.27 -2.11 27.52
N VAL A 251 -16.00 -2.10 27.13
CA VAL A 251 -15.04 -1.11 27.63
C VAL A 251 -15.42 0.26 27.05
N PRO A 252 -15.68 1.29 27.89
CA PRO A 252 -16.01 2.63 27.40
C PRO A 252 -14.90 3.12 26.46
N ARG A 253 -15.27 3.49 25.23
CA ARG A 253 -14.31 4.15 24.35
C ARG A 253 -13.91 5.46 25.00
N ALA A 254 -12.62 5.62 25.32
CA ALA A 254 -12.08 6.92 25.67
C ALA A 254 -12.54 7.93 24.62
N GLN A 255 -13.29 8.96 25.05
CA GLN A 255 -13.70 10.04 24.18
C GLN A 255 -12.43 10.65 23.61
N THR A 256 -12.12 10.31 22.36
CA THR A 256 -11.07 10.98 21.63
C THR A 256 -11.62 12.38 21.41
N GLN A 257 -11.18 13.34 22.22
CA GLN A 257 -11.33 14.76 21.88
C GLN A 257 -11.00 14.87 20.39
N ARG A 258 -11.85 15.57 19.63
CA ARG A 258 -11.56 15.94 18.23
C ARG A 258 -10.33 16.84 18.24
N ARG A 259 -9.14 16.26 18.43
CA ARG A 259 -7.89 16.93 18.13
C ARG A 259 -7.92 17.23 16.64
N ALA A 260 -7.45 18.43 16.30
CA ALA A 260 -7.18 18.81 14.92
C ALA A 260 -6.46 17.67 14.19
N ALA A 261 -6.70 17.55 12.88
CA ALA A 261 -6.14 16.49 12.04
C ALA A 261 -4.69 16.19 12.44
N PRO A 262 -4.30 14.90 12.62
CA PRO A 262 -2.97 14.54 13.07
C PRO A 262 -1.94 15.22 12.17
N ARG A 263 -1.17 16.12 12.77
CA ARG A 263 -0.04 16.79 12.12
C ARG A 263 1.10 15.77 12.11
N CYS A 264 1.34 15.15 10.97
CA CYS A 264 2.59 14.44 10.75
C CYS A 264 3.68 15.50 10.65
N ASP A 265 4.30 15.80 11.78
CA ASP A 265 5.57 16.49 11.79
C ASP A 265 6.61 15.54 11.20
N THR A 266 7.14 15.88 10.03
CA THR A 266 8.24 15.15 9.37
C THR A 266 9.57 15.89 9.52
N SER A 267 9.69 16.78 10.51
CA SER A 267 10.96 17.41 10.87
C SER A 267 12.00 16.39 11.32
#